data_AF-A0A2N5I6N4-F1
#
_entry.id   AF-A0A2N5I6N4-F1
#
_cell.length_a   1.000
_cell.length_b   1.000
_cell.length_c   1.000
_cell.angle_alpha   90.00
_cell.angle_beta   90.00
_cell.angle_gamma   90.00
#
_symmetry.space_group_name_H-M   'P 1'
#
loop_
_entity.id
_entity.type
_entity.pdbx_description
1 polymer ?
#
loop_
_entity_poly.entity_id
_entity_poly.type
_entity_poly.pdbx_seq_one_letter_code
_entity_poly.pdbx_strand_id
1 'polypeptide(L)'
;MNFYNVHQALNILQNYYITDSIQMVTRWIREGKIRAERSENRKDGWRIHHEDLFEFIEEQRPGMPEIMAVHDWYVKNAFRIDSDIPIEKEVEMTTEEVRSKDLPQEKVNEWELEKLQLENQIINLSNQLLHANQRIYDLTNELEIVREDYCFLEELYEQVEEMRKELAGQNALMNQQVTSSNNNAIIKSKPNRESSNKTLSYKDFTSLFSDVSKEFSSKVGDYGKKNDVFIKDIYSVFFSETECLEDNIVEMDEYRCPITDKPYRNLKSMLKNAIRVKLKEVVVNEDDKVEAGNLD
;
A
#
# COMPACT_ATOMS: atom_id res chain seq x y z
N MET A 1 -26.94 -16.08 -9.26
CA MET A 1 -26.00 -15.54 -10.25
C MET A 1 -25.17 -14.47 -9.56
N ASN A 2 -23.85 -14.66 -9.54
CA ASN A 2 -22.94 -13.68 -8.96
C ASN A 2 -22.62 -12.62 -10.01
N PHE A 3 -22.77 -11.36 -9.64
CA PHE A 3 -22.47 -10.20 -10.47
C PHE A 3 -21.26 -9.47 -9.90
N TYR A 4 -20.45 -8.93 -10.80
CA TYR A 4 -19.31 -8.08 -10.45
C TYR A 4 -19.53 -6.67 -10.99
N ASN A 5 -19.21 -5.67 -10.18
CA ASN A 5 -19.01 -4.32 -10.69
C ASN A 5 -17.62 -4.22 -11.39
N VAL A 6 -17.36 -3.11 -12.05
CA VAL A 6 -16.11 -2.91 -12.81
C VAL A 6 -14.85 -3.03 -11.94
N HIS A 7 -14.91 -2.55 -10.69
CA HIS A 7 -13.76 -2.60 -9.77
C HIS A 7 -13.51 -4.04 -9.28
N GLN A 8 -14.57 -4.78 -8.98
CA GLN A 8 -14.47 -6.20 -8.61
C GLN A 8 -13.94 -7.03 -9.77
N ALA A 9 -14.42 -6.77 -11.00
CA ALA A 9 -13.90 -7.41 -12.19
C ALA A 9 -12.42 -7.07 -12.43
N LEU A 10 -12.00 -5.83 -12.19
CA LEU A 10 -10.59 -5.45 -12.26
C LEU A 10 -9.73 -6.25 -11.27
N ASN A 11 -10.14 -6.36 -10.01
CA ASN A 11 -9.40 -7.14 -9.01
C ASN A 11 -9.26 -8.61 -9.43
N ILE A 12 -10.33 -9.20 -9.98
CA ILE A 12 -10.27 -10.56 -10.51
C ILE A 12 -9.28 -10.61 -11.69
N LEU A 13 -9.38 -9.72 -12.67
CA LEU A 13 -8.49 -9.69 -13.83
C LEU A 13 -7.02 -9.44 -13.45
N GLN A 14 -6.76 -8.70 -12.37
CA GLN A 14 -5.43 -8.51 -11.78
C GLN A 14 -4.88 -9.81 -11.20
N ASN A 15 -5.68 -10.54 -10.43
CA ASN A 15 -5.31 -11.84 -9.87
C ASN A 15 -4.97 -12.86 -10.98
N TYR A 16 -5.62 -12.71 -12.14
CA TYR A 16 -5.36 -13.51 -13.34
C TYR A 16 -4.24 -12.97 -14.23
N TYR A 17 -3.54 -11.92 -13.81
CA TYR A 17 -2.43 -11.28 -14.52
C TYR A 17 -2.81 -10.83 -15.94
N ILE A 18 -4.05 -10.37 -16.14
CA ILE A 18 -4.56 -9.92 -17.44
C ILE A 18 -4.39 -8.40 -17.58
N THR A 19 -4.83 -7.62 -16.60
CA THR A 19 -4.67 -6.16 -16.61
C THR A 19 -4.75 -5.59 -15.21
N ASP A 20 -4.09 -4.45 -15.00
CA ASP A 20 -4.16 -3.60 -13.81
C ASP A 20 -4.93 -2.29 -14.05
N SER A 21 -5.42 -2.07 -15.28
CA SER A 21 -6.04 -0.81 -15.69
C SER A 21 -7.55 -0.90 -15.78
N ILE A 22 -8.24 -0.13 -14.93
CA ILE A 22 -9.70 0.04 -15.00
C ILE A 22 -10.17 0.58 -16.37
N GLN A 23 -9.32 1.37 -17.04
CA GLN A 23 -9.62 1.93 -18.35
C GLN A 23 -9.67 0.84 -19.41
N MET A 24 -8.80 -0.18 -19.32
CA MET A 24 -8.82 -1.35 -20.20
C MET A 24 -10.08 -2.18 -19.98
N VAL A 25 -10.46 -2.44 -18.73
CA VAL A 25 -11.69 -3.18 -18.40
C VAL A 25 -12.93 -2.47 -18.95
N THR A 26 -13.06 -1.16 -18.72
CA THR A 26 -14.19 -0.39 -19.25
C THR A 26 -14.20 -0.31 -20.79
N ARG A 27 -13.02 -0.30 -21.43
CA ARG A 27 -12.89 -0.37 -22.88
C ARG A 27 -13.37 -1.72 -23.41
N TRP A 28 -12.97 -2.84 -22.81
CA TRP A 28 -13.42 -4.17 -23.23
C TRP A 28 -14.93 -4.37 -23.09
N ILE A 29 -15.54 -3.78 -22.07
CA ILE A 29 -17.00 -3.75 -21.92
C ILE A 29 -17.65 -2.97 -23.07
N ARG A 30 -17.11 -1.79 -23.43
CA ARG A 30 -17.64 -0.99 -24.55
C ARG A 30 -17.44 -1.66 -25.91
N GLU A 31 -16.34 -2.37 -26.09
CA GLU A 31 -16.03 -3.15 -27.30
C GLU A 31 -16.84 -4.45 -27.37
N GLY A 32 -17.58 -4.81 -26.32
CA GLY A 32 -18.38 -6.04 -26.26
C GLY A 32 -17.57 -7.32 -26.07
N LYS A 33 -16.28 -7.19 -25.71
CA LYS A 33 -15.41 -8.34 -25.39
C LYS A 33 -15.75 -8.97 -24.04
N ILE A 34 -16.17 -8.13 -23.09
CA ILE A 34 -16.75 -8.59 -21.82
C ILE A 34 -18.23 -8.20 -21.86
N ARG A 35 -19.12 -9.19 -21.85
CA ARG A 35 -20.56 -8.94 -21.76
C ARG A 35 -20.88 -8.33 -20.40
N ALA A 36 -21.56 -7.18 -20.42
CA ALA A 36 -21.97 -6.49 -19.21
C ALA A 36 -23.29 -5.74 -19.44
N GLU A 37 -24.09 -5.67 -18.39
CA GLU A 37 -25.36 -4.96 -18.36
C GLU A 37 -25.20 -3.65 -17.59
N ARG A 38 -25.97 -2.62 -17.96
CA ARG A 38 -26.03 -1.41 -17.14
C ARG A 38 -26.81 -1.72 -15.87
N SER A 39 -26.24 -1.37 -14.72
CA SER A 39 -26.96 -1.43 -13.46
C SER A 39 -28.17 -0.49 -13.50
N GLU A 40 -29.29 -0.92 -12.90
CA GLU A 40 -30.48 -0.07 -12.71
C GLU A 40 -30.16 1.22 -11.94
N ASN A 41 -29.21 1.13 -11.00
CA ASN A 41 -28.68 2.28 -10.28
C ASN A 41 -27.49 2.88 -11.05
N ARG A 42 -27.65 4.12 -11.53
CA ARG A 42 -26.61 4.84 -12.29
C ARG A 42 -25.28 4.96 -11.54
N LYS A 43 -25.30 4.93 -10.20
CA LYS A 43 -24.08 5.01 -9.37
C LYS A 43 -23.23 3.74 -9.42
N ASP A 44 -23.84 2.58 -9.65
CA ASP A 44 -23.15 1.29 -9.60
C ASP A 44 -22.49 0.90 -10.94
N GLY A 45 -22.75 1.66 -12.00
CA GLY A 45 -22.09 1.50 -13.29
C GLY A 45 -22.51 0.22 -14.05
N TRP A 46 -21.52 -0.57 -14.47
CA TRP A 46 -21.73 -1.83 -15.20
C TRP A 46 -21.78 -3.03 -14.26
N ARG A 47 -22.65 -3.99 -14.55
CA ARG A 47 -22.68 -5.32 -13.94
C ARG A 47 -22.21 -6.35 -14.94
N ILE A 48 -21.24 -7.15 -14.54
CA ILE A 48 -20.64 -8.21 -15.35
C ILE A 48 -21.05 -9.54 -14.71
N HIS A 49 -21.58 -10.47 -15.50
CA HIS A 49 -21.90 -11.80 -14.99
C HIS A 49 -20.61 -12.58 -14.74
N HIS A 50 -20.63 -13.44 -13.71
CA HIS A 50 -19.50 -14.31 -13.42
C HIS A 50 -19.08 -15.15 -14.62
N GLU A 51 -20.04 -15.78 -15.31
CA GLU A 51 -19.78 -16.62 -16.50
C GLU A 51 -19.11 -15.83 -17.62
N ASP A 52 -19.63 -14.64 -17.95
CA ASP A 52 -19.08 -13.79 -19.01
C ASP A 52 -17.64 -13.31 -18.69
N LEU A 53 -17.35 -13.00 -17.42
CA LEU A 53 -16.01 -12.59 -17.00
C LEU A 53 -15.02 -13.75 -17.10
N PHE A 54 -15.41 -14.94 -16.65
CA PHE A 54 -14.53 -16.11 -16.66
C PHE A 54 -14.37 -16.72 -18.05
N GLU A 55 -15.36 -16.61 -18.93
CA GLU A 55 -15.23 -16.92 -20.36
C GLU A 55 -14.16 -16.02 -21.00
N PHE A 56 -14.20 -14.71 -20.74
CA PHE A 56 -13.17 -13.79 -21.22
C PHE A 56 -11.78 -14.11 -20.65
N ILE A 57 -11.70 -14.49 -19.37
CA ILE A 57 -10.43 -14.89 -18.74
C ILE A 57 -9.87 -16.13 -19.43
N GLU A 58 -10.70 -17.14 -19.70
CA GLU A 58 -10.31 -18.36 -20.40
C GLU A 58 -9.84 -18.07 -21.83
N GLU A 59 -10.47 -17.12 -22.53
CA GLU A 59 -10.02 -16.66 -23.85
C GLU A 59 -8.65 -15.96 -23.80
N GLN A 60 -8.40 -15.13 -22.77
CA GLN A 60 -7.12 -14.41 -22.63
C GLN A 60 -5.99 -15.31 -22.12
N ARG A 61 -6.31 -16.26 -21.22
CA ARG A 61 -5.37 -17.21 -20.63
C ARG A 61 -6.03 -18.58 -20.43
N PRO A 62 -6.00 -19.43 -21.46
CA PRO A 62 -6.57 -20.78 -21.38
C PRO A 62 -5.92 -21.61 -20.25
N GLY A 63 -6.75 -22.32 -19.48
CA GLY A 63 -6.33 -23.19 -18.38
C GLY A 63 -5.85 -22.49 -17.10
N MET A 64 -5.73 -21.16 -17.10
CA MET A 64 -5.35 -20.40 -15.89
C MET A 64 -6.42 -20.45 -14.79
N PRO A 65 -7.74 -20.37 -15.09
CA PRO A 65 -8.80 -20.60 -14.09
C PRO A 65 -8.70 -21.93 -13.37
N GLU A 66 -8.39 -23.01 -14.08
CA GLU A 66 -8.22 -24.32 -13.46
C GLU A 66 -7.00 -24.36 -12.54
N ILE A 67 -5.87 -23.78 -12.99
CA ILE A 67 -4.64 -23.69 -12.18
C ILE A 67 -4.88 -22.85 -10.92
N MET A 68 -5.55 -21.70 -11.03
CA MET A 68 -5.88 -20.88 -9.86
C MET A 68 -6.88 -21.57 -8.94
N ALA A 69 -7.86 -22.31 -9.47
CA ALA A 69 -8.78 -23.06 -8.63
C ALA A 69 -8.06 -24.15 -7.83
N VAL A 70 -7.11 -24.86 -8.43
CA VAL A 70 -6.27 -25.86 -7.75
C VAL A 70 -5.35 -25.19 -6.73
N HIS A 71 -4.73 -24.06 -7.08
CA HIS A 71 -3.92 -23.27 -6.16
C HIS A 71 -4.73 -22.77 -4.96
N ASP A 72 -5.89 -22.16 -5.19
CA ASP A 72 -6.76 -21.65 -4.13
C ASP A 72 -7.29 -22.77 -3.25
N TRP A 73 -7.62 -23.92 -3.85
CA TRP A 73 -7.96 -25.13 -3.10
C TRP A 73 -6.77 -25.58 -2.25
N TYR A 74 -5.57 -25.65 -2.80
CA TYR A 74 -4.37 -26.03 -2.07
C TYR A 74 -4.06 -25.03 -0.95
N VAL A 75 -4.15 -23.71 -1.18
CA VAL A 75 -3.94 -22.70 -0.12
C VAL A 75 -4.99 -22.83 0.99
N LYS A 76 -6.26 -23.06 0.63
CA LYS A 76 -7.36 -23.23 1.60
C LYS A 76 -7.29 -24.57 2.34
N ASN A 77 -6.73 -25.61 1.72
CA ASN A 77 -6.73 -26.98 2.22
C ASN A 77 -5.35 -27.49 2.66
N ALA A 78 -4.25 -26.76 2.42
CA ALA A 78 -2.90 -27.13 2.85
C ALA A 78 -2.78 -27.20 4.37
N PHE A 79 -3.70 -26.52 5.08
CA PHE A 79 -3.83 -26.56 6.54
C PHE A 79 -5.00 -27.43 7.02
N ARG A 80 -5.71 -28.10 6.09
CA ARG A 80 -6.70 -29.15 6.34
C ARG A 80 -6.19 -30.46 5.76
N ILE A 81 -5.04 -30.91 6.23
CA ILE A 81 -4.76 -32.35 6.16
C ILE A 81 -5.56 -32.95 7.31
N ASP A 82 -6.81 -33.30 7.00
CA ASP A 82 -7.60 -34.19 7.83
C ASP A 82 -6.77 -35.45 8.09
N SER A 83 -6.85 -35.90 9.34
CA SER A 83 -6.10 -36.98 9.96
C SER A 83 -6.39 -38.38 9.39
N ASP A 84 -7.01 -38.47 8.20
CA ASP A 84 -7.61 -39.67 7.63
C ASP A 84 -7.18 -39.91 6.16
N ILE A 85 -5.90 -39.75 5.85
CA ILE A 85 -5.31 -40.59 4.80
C ILE A 85 -4.84 -41.86 5.52
N PRO A 86 -5.52 -43.02 5.35
CA PRO A 86 -4.91 -44.27 5.75
C PRO A 86 -3.66 -44.41 4.90
N ILE A 87 -2.50 -44.33 5.55
CA ILE A 87 -1.23 -44.79 4.99
C ILE A 87 -1.32 -46.32 4.94
N GLU A 88 -2.22 -46.84 4.11
CA GLU A 88 -2.31 -48.22 3.70
C GLU A 88 -2.07 -48.27 2.20
N LYS A 89 -0.85 -47.88 1.81
CA LYS A 89 -0.14 -48.58 0.75
C LYS A 89 1.28 -48.74 1.23
N GLU A 90 1.53 -49.93 1.76
CA GLU A 90 2.83 -50.58 1.76
C GLU A 90 3.53 -50.23 0.44
N VAL A 91 4.46 -49.28 0.48
CA VAL A 91 5.61 -49.37 -0.39
C VAL A 91 6.41 -50.49 0.25
N GLU A 92 6.18 -51.70 -0.27
CA GLU A 92 7.01 -52.87 -0.07
C GLU A 92 8.41 -52.50 -0.62
N MET A 93 9.14 -51.73 0.18
CA MET A 93 10.52 -51.44 -0.04
C MET A 93 11.21 -52.73 0.36
N THR A 94 11.48 -53.57 -0.63
CA THR A 94 12.27 -54.78 -0.52
C THR A 94 13.51 -54.47 0.30
N THR A 95 13.49 -54.85 1.58
CA THR A 95 14.67 -54.88 2.42
C THR A 95 15.54 -56.00 1.86
N GLU A 96 16.42 -55.66 0.93
CA GLU A 96 17.67 -56.38 0.84
C GLU A 96 18.37 -56.18 2.20
N GLU A 97 18.20 -57.19 3.06
CA GLU A 97 18.91 -57.34 4.31
C GLU A 97 20.42 -57.26 4.05
N VAL A 98 20.99 -56.07 4.17
CA VAL A 98 22.41 -55.94 4.49
C VAL A 98 22.54 -56.31 5.96
N ARG A 99 22.64 -57.63 6.19
CA ARG A 99 22.88 -58.24 7.48
C ARG A 99 24.30 -57.89 7.93
N SER A 100 24.46 -56.68 8.47
CA SER A 100 25.62 -56.28 9.26
C SER A 100 25.57 -57.06 10.57
N LYS A 101 26.14 -58.26 10.56
CA LYS A 101 26.52 -58.97 11.78
C LYS A 101 27.51 -58.06 12.53
N ASP A 102 27.30 -57.86 13.83
CA ASP A 102 28.19 -57.19 14.79
C ASP A 102 27.77 -55.77 15.26
N LEU A 103 26.49 -55.53 15.57
CA LEU A 103 26.11 -54.48 16.53
C LEU A 103 25.50 -55.08 17.81
N PRO A 104 25.98 -54.70 19.01
CA PRO A 104 25.37 -55.10 20.28
C PRO A 104 23.90 -54.66 20.34
N GLN A 105 23.00 -55.58 20.73
CA GLN A 105 21.56 -55.34 20.85
C GLN A 105 21.21 -54.10 21.70
N GLU A 106 22.03 -53.77 22.70
CA GLU A 106 21.88 -52.57 23.54
C GLU A 106 22.01 -51.27 22.75
N LYS A 107 22.91 -51.19 21.77
CA LYS A 107 23.07 -49.99 20.93
C LYS A 107 21.89 -49.80 19.98
N VAL A 108 21.30 -50.89 19.51
CA VAL A 108 20.10 -50.85 18.65
C VAL A 108 18.92 -50.28 19.44
N ASN A 109 18.73 -50.73 20.68
CA ASN A 109 17.67 -50.22 21.56
C ASN A 109 17.88 -48.74 21.95
N GLU A 110 19.14 -48.31 22.14
CA GLU A 110 19.48 -46.92 22.45
C GLU A 110 19.18 -45.98 21.27
N TRP A 111 19.51 -46.41 20.04
CA TRP A 111 19.18 -45.66 18.82
C TRP A 111 17.68 -45.61 18.53
N GLU A 112 16.93 -46.68 18.84
CA GLU A 112 15.48 -46.68 18.73
C GLU A 112 14.83 -45.68 19.70
N LEU A 113 15.36 -45.58 20.92
CA LEU A 113 14.90 -44.61 21.90
C LEU A 113 15.23 -43.17 21.48
N GLU A 114 16.43 -42.93 20.98
CA GLU A 114 16.86 -41.62 20.47
C GLU A 114 16.03 -41.20 19.24
N LYS A 115 15.76 -42.13 18.32
CA LYS A 115 14.87 -41.92 17.18
C LYS A 115 13.48 -41.50 17.63
N LEU A 116 12.89 -42.21 18.60
CA LEU A 116 11.57 -41.89 19.13
C LEU A 116 11.54 -40.51 19.81
N GLN A 117 12.62 -40.11 20.48
CA GLN A 117 12.75 -38.79 21.08
C GLN A 117 12.81 -37.69 20.01
N LEU A 118 13.59 -37.90 18.95
CA LEU A 118 13.70 -36.96 17.83
C LEU A 118 12.36 -36.83 17.09
N GLU A 119 11.65 -37.93 16.86
CA GLU A 119 10.31 -37.92 16.26
C GLU A 119 9.33 -37.09 17.10
N ASN A 120 9.32 -37.28 18.42
CA ASN A 120 8.49 -36.46 19.32
C ASN A 120 8.88 -34.97 19.30
N GLN A 121 10.17 -34.65 19.17
CA GLN A 121 10.63 -33.27 19.02
C GLN A 121 10.18 -32.65 17.69
N ILE A 122 10.27 -33.40 16.59
CA ILE A 122 9.80 -32.97 15.27
C ILE A 122 8.30 -32.68 15.30
N ILE A 123 7.50 -33.55 15.92
CA ILE A 123 6.05 -33.35 16.08
C ILE A 123 5.77 -32.06 16.88
N ASN A 124 6.48 -31.84 17.99
CA ASN A 124 6.32 -30.62 18.80
C ASN A 124 6.67 -29.36 18.01
N LEU A 125 7.82 -29.34 17.31
CA LEU A 125 8.23 -28.21 16.48
C LEU A 125 7.25 -27.97 15.33
N SER A 126 6.72 -29.02 14.72
CA SER A 126 5.69 -28.92 13.68
C SER A 126 4.40 -28.27 14.22
N ASN A 127 3.99 -28.63 15.43
CA ASN A 127 2.83 -28.02 16.09
C ASN A 127 3.07 -26.54 16.44
N GLN A 128 4.27 -26.19 16.91
CA GLN A 128 4.63 -24.80 17.18
C GLN A 128 4.65 -23.96 15.90
N LEU A 129 5.18 -24.52 14.80
CA LEU A 129 5.17 -23.88 13.49
C LEU A 129 3.73 -23.65 13.00
N LEU A 130 2.85 -24.64 13.18
CA LEU A 130 1.42 -24.51 12.85
C LEU A 130 0.77 -23.35 13.63
N HIS A 131 0.99 -23.28 14.95
CA HIS A 131 0.47 -22.18 15.77
C HIS A 131 1.03 -20.81 15.37
N ALA A 132 2.32 -20.73 15.04
CA ALA A 132 2.94 -19.50 14.58
C ALA A 132 2.33 -19.04 13.24
N ASN A 133 2.14 -19.96 12.30
CA ASN A 133 1.52 -19.66 11.00
C ASN A 133 0.05 -19.23 11.16
N GLN A 134 -0.71 -19.88 12.04
CA GLN A 134 -2.07 -19.45 12.39
C GLN A 134 -2.06 -18.01 12.92
N ARG A 135 -1.14 -17.68 13.83
CA ARG A 135 -1.04 -16.34 14.40
C ARG A 135 -0.66 -15.30 13.34
N ILE A 136 0.23 -15.63 12.41
CA ILE A 136 0.59 -14.75 11.28
C ILE A 136 -0.64 -14.47 10.41
N TYR A 137 -1.43 -15.50 10.11
CA TYR A 137 -2.66 -15.34 9.33
C TYR A 137 -3.65 -14.41 10.02
N ASP A 138 -3.92 -14.65 11.31
CA ASP A 138 -4.84 -13.84 12.11
C ASP A 138 -4.38 -12.37 12.17
N LEU A 139 -3.08 -12.14 12.41
CA LEU A 139 -2.49 -10.79 12.43
C LEU A 139 -2.57 -10.11 11.07
N THR A 140 -2.42 -10.85 9.97
CA THR A 140 -2.51 -10.30 8.61
C THR A 140 -3.94 -9.82 8.34
N ASN A 141 -4.94 -10.60 8.76
CA ASN A 141 -6.35 -10.22 8.63
C ASN A 141 -6.70 -9.02 9.55
N GLU A 142 -6.19 -8.98 10.78
CA GLU A 142 -6.34 -7.82 11.66
C GLU A 142 -5.73 -6.55 11.04
N LEU A 143 -4.53 -6.65 10.43
CA LEU A 143 -3.89 -5.53 9.74
C LEU A 143 -4.69 -5.04 8.53
N GLU A 144 -5.34 -5.96 7.81
CA GLU A 144 -6.18 -5.62 6.66
C GLU A 144 -7.43 -4.84 7.09
N ILE A 145 -8.09 -5.27 8.17
CA ILE A 145 -9.22 -4.54 8.79
C ILE A 145 -8.79 -3.14 9.23
N VAL A 146 -7.67 -3.04 9.96
CA VAL A 146 -7.15 -1.75 10.43
C VAL A 146 -6.82 -0.83 9.25
N ARG A 147 -6.25 -1.37 8.17
CA ARG A 147 -5.96 -0.60 6.95
C ARG A 147 -7.22 -0.04 6.31
N GLU A 148 -8.30 -0.82 6.26
CA GLU A 148 -9.61 -0.36 5.77
C GLU A 148 -10.19 0.75 6.65
N ASP A 149 -10.13 0.58 7.98
CA ASP A 149 -10.58 1.61 8.93
C ASP A 149 -9.80 2.92 8.79
N TYR A 150 -8.48 2.85 8.58
CA TYR A 150 -7.65 4.03 8.31
C TYR A 150 -8.04 4.73 7.01
N CYS A 151 -8.34 3.97 5.95
CA CYS A 151 -8.78 4.52 4.68
C CYS A 151 -10.14 5.24 4.82
N PHE A 152 -11.08 4.62 5.52
CA PHE A 152 -12.37 5.24 5.84
C PHE A 152 -12.22 6.51 6.68
N LEU A 153 -11.30 6.51 7.66
CA LEU A 153 -11.04 7.68 8.49
C LEU A 153 -10.44 8.83 7.67
N GLU A 154 -9.52 8.56 6.75
CA GLU A 154 -8.99 9.57 5.81
C GLU A 154 -10.10 10.20 4.98
N GLU A 155 -11.02 9.41 4.41
CA GLU A 155 -12.17 9.91 3.66
C GLU A 155 -13.07 10.82 4.52
N LEU A 156 -13.30 10.45 5.79
CA LEU A 156 -14.09 11.26 6.71
C LEU A 156 -13.39 12.59 7.03
N TYR A 157 -12.07 12.58 7.22
CA TYR A 157 -11.29 13.80 7.43
C TYR A 157 -11.37 14.75 6.23
N GLU A 158 -11.31 14.22 5.01
CA GLU A 158 -11.48 15.02 3.79
C GLU A 158 -12.87 15.66 3.71
N GLN A 159 -13.93 14.92 4.03
CA GLN A 159 -15.30 15.46 4.08
C GLN A 159 -15.46 16.57 5.12
N VAL A 160 -14.89 16.40 6.31
CA VAL A 160 -14.92 17.44 7.35
C VAL A 160 -14.16 18.69 6.91
N GLU A 161 -13.03 18.53 6.22
CA GLU A 161 -12.28 19.66 5.69
C GLU A 161 -13.06 20.40 4.59
N GLU A 162 -13.77 19.67 3.73
CA GLU A 162 -14.65 20.24 2.70
C GLU A 162 -15.82 21.02 3.32
N MET A 163 -16.53 20.45 4.31
CA MET A 163 -17.58 21.16 5.05
C MET A 163 -17.04 22.41 5.75
N ARG A 164 -15.83 22.35 6.32
CA ARG A 164 -15.20 23.51 6.97
C ARG A 164 -14.89 24.61 5.95
N LYS A 165 -14.43 24.25 4.73
CA LYS A 165 -14.20 25.20 3.63
C LYS A 165 -15.50 25.85 3.19
N GLU A 166 -16.56 25.06 3.03
CA GLU A 166 -17.88 25.58 2.64
C GLU A 166 -18.42 26.56 3.69
N LEU A 167 -18.35 26.21 4.98
CA LEU A 167 -18.76 27.09 6.07
C LEU A 167 -17.93 28.37 6.12
N ALA A 168 -16.62 28.30 5.88
CA ALA A 168 -15.77 29.47 5.78
C ALA A 168 -16.15 30.37 4.59
N GLY A 169 -16.49 29.77 3.44
CA GLY A 169 -16.99 30.46 2.26
C GLY A 169 -18.33 31.17 2.50
N GLN A 170 -19.28 30.47 3.13
CA GLN A 170 -20.59 31.04 3.51
C GLN A 170 -20.42 32.21 4.50
N ASN A 171 -19.56 32.07 5.51
CA ASN A 171 -19.25 33.16 6.44
C ASN A 171 -18.58 34.36 5.76
N ALA A 172 -17.70 34.13 4.78
CA ALA A 172 -17.08 35.21 4.00
C ALA A 172 -18.10 35.96 3.14
N LEU A 173 -19.02 35.24 2.49
CA LEU A 173 -20.12 35.80 1.70
C LEU A 173 -21.10 36.60 2.58
N MET A 174 -21.47 36.06 3.75
CA MET A 174 -22.34 36.73 4.71
C MET A 174 -21.70 38.01 5.26
N ASN A 175 -20.40 37.99 5.58
CA ASN A 175 -19.65 39.18 5.99
C ASN A 175 -19.54 40.23 4.86
N GLN A 176 -19.44 39.82 3.59
CA GLN A 176 -19.49 40.74 2.45
C GLN A 176 -20.87 41.41 2.27
N GLN A 177 -21.96 40.67 2.49
CA GLN A 177 -23.31 41.24 2.44
C GLN A 177 -23.58 42.20 3.60
N VAL A 178 -23.11 41.88 4.81
CA VAL A 178 -23.24 42.73 6.00
C VAL A 178 -22.40 44.02 5.87
N THR A 179 -21.21 43.95 5.26
CA THR A 179 -20.35 45.13 5.02
C THR A 179 -20.84 46.01 3.87
N SER A 180 -21.46 45.41 2.85
CA SER A 180 -22.06 46.15 1.72
C SER A 180 -23.35 46.90 2.10
N SER A 181 -24.06 46.43 3.13
CA SER A 181 -25.25 47.12 3.65
C SER A 181 -24.92 48.30 4.59
N ASN A 182 -23.66 48.47 5.00
CA ASN A 182 -23.28 49.43 6.06
C ASN A 182 -22.27 50.52 5.67
N ASN A 183 -21.76 50.59 4.43
CA ASN A 183 -20.76 51.59 4.06
C ASN A 183 -21.04 52.27 2.71
N ASN A 184 -21.84 53.33 2.76
CA ASN A 184 -21.64 54.49 1.87
C ASN A 184 -20.45 55.30 2.40
N ALA A 185 -19.22 54.96 2.03
CA ALA A 185 -18.08 55.89 2.02
C ALA A 185 -16.78 55.26 1.49
N ILE A 186 -16.27 55.91 0.44
CA ILE A 186 -14.84 56.07 0.08
C ILE A 186 -14.20 54.94 -0.75
N ILE A 187 -14.01 55.33 -2.01
CA ILE A 187 -13.21 54.75 -3.09
C ILE A 187 -11.74 54.59 -2.66
N LYS A 188 -11.16 53.39 -2.85
CA LYS A 188 -9.78 53.23 -3.34
C LYS A 188 -9.70 52.04 -4.32
N SER A 189 -9.11 52.34 -5.46
CA SER A 189 -8.88 51.49 -6.63
C SER A 189 -8.06 50.23 -6.32
N LYS A 190 -8.50 49.08 -6.86
CA LYS A 190 -7.71 47.84 -6.97
C LYS A 190 -6.95 47.85 -8.30
N PRO A 191 -5.64 47.56 -8.32
CA PRO A 191 -4.98 47.13 -9.55
C PRO A 191 -5.20 45.62 -9.78
N ASN A 192 -5.00 45.27 -11.04
CA ASN A 192 -5.20 43.97 -11.70
C ASN A 192 -4.66 42.75 -10.95
N ARG A 193 -5.37 41.62 -11.09
CA ARG A 193 -4.86 40.28 -10.77
C ARG A 193 -3.86 39.83 -11.84
N GLU A 194 -2.59 39.91 -11.53
CA GLU A 194 -1.53 39.14 -12.20
C GLU A 194 -1.32 37.82 -11.46
N SER A 195 -1.01 36.77 -12.22
CA SER A 195 -0.70 35.40 -11.78
C SER A 195 0.28 35.39 -10.62
N SER A 196 -0.16 34.93 -9.45
CA SER A 196 0.67 34.85 -8.26
C SER A 196 1.71 33.74 -8.43
N ASN A 197 2.94 34.10 -8.81
CA ASN A 197 4.10 33.25 -8.62
C ASN A 197 4.21 32.95 -7.13
N LYS A 198 4.05 31.69 -6.74
CA LYS A 198 4.03 31.29 -5.34
C LYS A 198 5.46 31.18 -4.85
N THR A 199 5.96 32.25 -4.25
CA THR A 199 7.32 32.35 -3.71
C THR A 199 7.39 31.80 -2.28
N LEU A 200 8.46 31.09 -1.94
CA LEU A 200 8.77 30.69 -0.55
C LEU A 200 10.26 30.90 -0.30
N SER A 201 10.60 31.77 0.66
CA SER A 201 12.00 32.04 0.97
C SER A 201 12.69 30.83 1.60
N TYR A 202 14.01 30.68 1.36
CA TYR A 202 14.83 29.63 1.99
C TYR A 202 14.72 29.65 3.53
N LYS A 203 14.57 30.84 4.12
CA LYS A 203 14.38 30.99 5.57
C LYS A 203 13.06 30.40 6.07
N ASP A 204 11.99 30.51 5.29
CA ASP A 204 10.70 29.93 5.64
C ASP A 204 10.72 28.42 5.43
N PHE A 205 11.40 27.95 4.38
CA PHE A 205 11.61 26.53 4.11
C PHE A 205 12.42 25.84 5.21
N THR A 206 13.51 26.45 5.68
CA THR A 206 14.31 25.93 6.81
C THR A 206 13.51 25.83 8.11
N SER A 207 12.60 26.79 8.37
CA SER A 207 11.68 26.69 9.52
C SER A 207 10.73 25.49 9.40
N LEU A 208 10.20 25.24 8.19
CA LEU A 208 9.31 24.15 7.89
C LEU A 208 10.03 22.79 8.00
N PHE A 209 11.29 22.74 7.54
CA PHE A 209 12.16 21.59 7.72
C PHE A 209 12.38 21.27 9.19
N SER A 210 12.75 22.26 10.00
CA SER A 210 12.96 22.10 11.45
C SER A 210 11.71 21.55 12.16
N ASP A 211 10.52 21.99 11.77
CA ASP A 211 9.27 21.49 12.32
C ASP A 211 9.01 20.03 11.98
N VAL A 212 9.28 19.60 10.74
CA VAL A 212 9.15 18.20 10.32
C VAL A 212 10.22 17.33 10.97
N SER A 213 11.46 17.82 11.11
CA SER A 213 12.56 17.06 11.73
C SER A 213 12.32 16.75 13.20
N LYS A 214 11.50 17.54 13.92
CA LYS A 214 11.09 17.23 15.31
C LYS A 214 10.24 15.95 15.41
N GLU A 215 9.61 15.53 14.32
CA GLU A 215 8.82 14.29 14.26
C GLU A 215 9.72 13.02 14.22
N PHE A 216 11.03 13.16 14.00
CA PHE A 216 11.99 12.07 13.90
C PHE A 216 12.90 11.98 15.14
N SER A 217 13.47 10.79 15.39
CA SER A 217 14.31 10.53 16.58
C SER A 217 15.51 11.48 16.68
N SER A 218 16.04 11.66 17.89
CA SER A 218 17.10 12.62 18.22
C SER A 218 18.42 12.44 17.46
N LYS A 219 18.67 11.29 16.80
CA LYS A 219 19.85 11.09 15.94
C LYS A 219 19.64 11.67 14.52
N VAL A 220 18.49 11.38 13.92
CA VAL A 220 18.12 11.79 12.55
C VAL A 220 17.82 13.29 12.49
N GLY A 221 17.15 13.81 13.52
CA GLY A 221 16.89 15.24 13.66
C GLY A 221 18.16 16.08 13.83
N ASP A 222 19.27 15.49 14.30
CA ASP A 222 20.54 16.19 14.51
C ASP A 222 21.42 16.17 13.24
N TYR A 223 21.31 15.13 12.41
CA TYR A 223 21.93 15.06 11.07
C TYR A 223 21.31 16.07 10.10
N GLY A 224 19.96 16.13 10.05
CA GLY A 224 19.23 17.08 9.20
C GLY A 224 19.39 18.54 9.62
N LYS A 225 19.60 18.84 10.90
CA LYS A 225 19.81 20.21 11.40
C LYS A 225 21.24 20.73 11.20
N LYS A 226 22.24 19.85 11.11
CA LYS A 226 23.66 20.23 10.95
C LYS A 226 24.11 20.34 9.50
N ASN A 227 23.33 19.81 8.55
CA ASN A 227 23.74 19.71 7.15
C ASN A 227 22.94 20.69 6.28
N ASP A 228 23.32 21.97 6.31
CA ASP A 228 22.71 23.03 5.48
C ASP A 228 22.74 22.67 3.98
N VAL A 229 23.73 21.89 3.56
CA VAL A 229 23.83 21.31 2.22
C VAL A 229 22.60 20.43 1.90
N PHE A 230 22.18 19.57 2.82
CA PHE A 230 21.03 18.68 2.62
C PHE A 230 19.70 19.45 2.54
N ILE A 231 19.53 20.48 3.36
CA ILE A 231 18.33 21.33 3.30
C ILE A 231 18.29 22.08 1.96
N LYS A 232 19.44 22.58 1.51
CA LYS A 232 19.60 23.28 0.23
C LYS A 232 19.35 22.36 -0.97
N ASP A 233 19.79 21.11 -0.90
CA ASP A 233 19.55 20.09 -1.93
C ASP A 233 18.06 19.77 -2.08
N ILE A 234 17.31 19.72 -0.97
CA ILE A 234 15.85 19.55 -1.06
C ILE A 234 15.22 20.83 -1.61
N TYR A 235 15.65 22.01 -1.15
CA TYR A 235 15.09 23.28 -1.59
C TYR A 235 15.23 23.51 -3.10
N SER A 236 16.40 23.20 -3.68
CA SER A 236 16.70 23.38 -5.10
C SER A 236 15.88 22.49 -6.04
N VAL A 237 15.27 21.41 -5.53
CA VAL A 237 14.34 20.57 -6.30
C VAL A 237 13.01 21.29 -6.55
N PHE A 238 12.62 22.22 -5.66
CA PHE A 238 11.32 22.88 -5.72
C PHE A 238 11.42 24.34 -6.17
N PHE A 239 12.50 25.02 -5.81
CA PHE A 239 12.63 26.46 -5.99
C PHE A 239 13.88 26.81 -6.82
N SER A 240 13.70 27.75 -7.73
CA SER A 240 14.78 28.32 -8.53
C SER A 240 15.68 29.24 -7.68
N GLU A 241 16.80 29.69 -8.25
CA GLU A 241 17.71 30.66 -7.62
C GLU A 241 17.03 31.98 -7.23
N THR A 242 15.86 32.28 -7.81
CA THR A 242 15.04 33.46 -7.50
C THR A 242 13.96 33.21 -6.45
N GLU A 243 14.01 32.10 -5.72
CA GLU A 243 13.02 31.67 -4.71
C GLU A 243 11.59 31.49 -5.26
N CYS A 244 11.48 31.31 -6.58
CA CYS A 244 10.22 31.02 -7.27
C CYS A 244 10.05 29.51 -7.38
N LEU A 245 8.83 29.02 -7.19
CA LEU A 245 8.51 27.62 -7.44
C LEU A 245 8.70 27.30 -8.92
N GLU A 246 9.35 26.17 -9.22
CA GLU A 246 9.56 25.73 -10.60
C GLU A 246 8.24 25.46 -11.33
N ASP A 247 8.15 25.88 -12.60
CA ASP A 247 6.91 25.87 -13.38
C ASP A 247 6.35 24.45 -13.62
N ASN A 248 7.23 23.45 -13.65
CA ASN A 248 6.87 22.03 -13.82
C ASN A 248 6.20 21.41 -12.59
N ILE A 249 6.14 22.13 -11.46
CA ILE A 249 5.52 21.67 -10.22
C ILE A 249 4.04 22.02 -10.17
N VAL A 250 3.59 23.01 -10.95
CA VAL A 250 2.20 23.50 -10.92
C VAL A 250 1.44 22.97 -12.13
N GLU A 251 0.50 22.05 -11.90
CA GLU A 251 -0.38 21.47 -12.92
C GLU A 251 -1.84 21.88 -12.68
N MET A 252 -2.36 22.76 -13.55
CA MET A 252 -3.78 23.16 -13.68
C MET A 252 -4.54 23.69 -12.44
N ASP A 253 -3.98 23.56 -11.23
CA ASP A 253 -4.34 24.16 -9.93
C ASP A 253 -3.79 23.31 -8.75
N GLU A 254 -3.13 22.19 -9.03
CA GLU A 254 -2.48 21.31 -8.05
C GLU A 254 -0.96 21.39 -8.17
N TYR A 255 -0.25 20.97 -7.11
CA TYR A 255 1.20 20.85 -7.08
C TYR A 255 1.57 19.37 -7.19
N ARG A 256 2.41 19.03 -8.16
CA ARG A 256 2.95 17.69 -8.31
C ARG A 256 4.33 17.61 -7.68
N CYS A 257 4.49 16.76 -6.67
CA CYS A 257 5.75 16.65 -5.94
C CYS A 257 6.82 15.95 -6.79
N PRO A 258 7.96 16.56 -7.13
CA PRO A 258 9.01 15.91 -7.93
C PRO A 258 9.68 14.72 -7.24
N ILE A 259 9.58 14.61 -5.91
CA ILE A 259 10.18 13.51 -5.13
C ILE A 259 9.25 12.31 -5.01
N THR A 260 7.94 12.55 -4.88
CA THR A 260 6.97 11.47 -4.58
C THR A 260 5.98 11.22 -5.71
N ASP A 261 5.99 12.06 -6.73
CA ASP A 261 5.07 12.07 -7.87
C ASP A 261 3.58 12.23 -7.50
N LYS A 262 3.30 12.57 -6.24
CA LYS A 262 1.95 12.73 -5.72
C LYS A 262 1.42 14.15 -5.97
N PRO A 263 0.13 14.30 -6.33
CA PRO A 263 -0.53 15.60 -6.44
C PRO A 263 -0.93 16.13 -5.05
N TYR A 264 -0.89 17.45 -4.90
CA TYR A 264 -1.24 18.17 -3.68
C TYR A 264 -2.00 19.44 -4.01
N ARG A 265 -3.01 19.80 -3.22
CA ARG A 265 -3.67 21.11 -3.36
C ARG A 265 -2.96 22.24 -2.60
N ASN A 266 -1.99 21.90 -1.74
CA ASN A 266 -1.27 22.85 -0.90
C ASN A 266 0.24 22.63 -0.96
N LEU A 267 0.97 23.68 -1.33
CA LEU A 267 2.43 23.72 -1.38
C LEU A 267 3.07 23.27 -0.05
N LYS A 268 2.53 23.74 1.08
CA LYS A 268 3.04 23.40 2.42
C LYS A 268 2.91 21.91 2.72
N SER A 269 1.81 21.28 2.33
CA SER A 269 1.59 19.85 2.53
C SER A 269 2.52 19.01 1.66
N MET A 270 2.71 19.42 0.41
CA MET A 270 3.66 18.81 -0.52
C MET A 270 5.09 18.86 0.04
N LEU A 271 5.56 20.05 0.45
CA LEU A 271 6.91 20.25 0.97
C LEU A 271 7.14 19.44 2.25
N LYS A 272 6.15 19.39 3.17
CA LYS A 272 6.25 18.55 4.36
C LYS A 272 6.41 17.07 4.02
N ASN A 273 5.65 16.56 3.06
CA ASN A 273 5.76 15.15 2.68
C ASN A 273 7.10 14.85 1.99
N ALA A 274 7.55 15.75 1.10
CA ALA A 274 8.86 15.67 0.46
C ALA A 274 10.00 15.57 1.48
N ILE A 275 9.98 16.44 2.51
CA ILE A 275 10.96 16.44 3.59
C ILE A 275 10.90 15.13 4.40
N ARG A 276 9.70 14.62 4.71
CA ARG A 276 9.55 13.34 5.42
C ARG A 276 10.14 12.17 4.64
N VAL A 277 9.90 12.09 3.34
CA VAL A 277 10.44 11.02 2.49
C VAL A 277 11.96 11.08 2.46
N LYS A 278 12.54 12.27 2.24
CA LYS A 278 13.99 12.44 2.23
C LYS A 278 14.65 12.16 3.57
N LEU A 279 14.03 12.55 4.68
CA LEU A 279 14.52 12.18 6.01
C LEU A 279 14.49 10.67 6.24
N LYS A 280 13.43 9.97 5.80
CA LYS A 280 13.32 8.51 5.89
C LYS A 280 14.41 7.78 5.08
N GLU A 281 14.71 8.25 3.86
CA GLU A 281 15.81 7.70 3.05
C GLU A 281 17.16 7.77 3.78
N VAL A 282 17.42 8.85 4.53
CA VAL A 282 18.64 8.97 5.33
C VAL A 282 18.67 7.96 6.48
N VAL A 283 17.53 7.70 7.13
CA VAL A 283 17.44 6.69 8.22
C VAL A 283 17.78 5.29 7.71
N VAL A 284 17.17 4.87 6.60
CA VAL A 284 17.38 3.54 6.02
C VAL A 284 18.84 3.33 5.61
N ASN A 285 19.46 4.35 5.01
CA ASN A 285 20.87 4.28 4.59
C ASN A 285 21.89 4.30 5.76
N GLU A 286 21.53 4.80 6.94
CA GLU A 286 22.38 4.73 8.13
C GLU A 286 22.32 3.36 8.79
N ASP A 287 21.14 2.72 8.82
CA ASP A 287 20.97 1.37 9.38
C ASP A 287 21.69 0.31 8.51
N ASP A 288 21.65 0.43 7.17
CA ASP A 288 22.36 -0.47 6.24
C ASP A 288 23.90 -0.41 6.38
N LYS A 289 24.46 0.75 6.78
CA LYS A 289 25.90 0.91 7.01
C LYS A 289 26.37 0.31 8.34
N VAL A 290 25.48 0.21 9.33
CA VAL A 290 25.78 -0.41 10.63
C VAL A 290 25.76 -1.94 10.52
N GLU A 291 24.90 -2.50 9.66
CA GLU A 291 24.89 -3.94 9.37
C GLU A 291 26.07 -4.39 8.51
N ALA A 292 26.48 -3.58 7.52
CA ALA A 292 27.66 -3.88 6.69
C ALA A 292 29.00 -3.77 7.43
N GLY A 293 29.07 -3.04 8.56
CA GLY A 293 30.28 -2.86 9.36
C GLY A 293 30.52 -3.91 10.45
N ASN A 294 29.61 -4.87 10.64
CA ASN A 294 29.70 -5.94 11.64
C ASN A 294 30.06 -7.32 11.03
N LEU A 295 30.58 -7.34 9.80
CA LEU A 295 30.97 -8.54 9.07
C LEU A 295 32.49 -8.66 8.80
N ASP A 296 33.31 -7.82 9.44
CA ASP A 296 34.78 -7.96 9.48
C ASP A 296 35.30 -8.36 10.88
#